data_AF-L8EJ49-F1
#
_entry.id   AF-L8EJ49-F1
#
_cell.length_a   1.000
_cell.length_b   1.000
_cell.length_c   1.000
_cell.angle_alpha   90.00
_cell.angle_beta   90.00
_cell.angle_gamma   90.00
#
_symmetry.space_group_name_H-M   'P 1'
#
loop_
_entity.id
_entity.type
_entity.pdbx_description
1 polymer ?
#
loop_
_entity_poly.entity_id
_entity_poly.type
_entity_poly.pdbx_seq_one_letter_code
_entity_poly.pdbx_strand_id
1 'polypeptide(L)'
;MSRTDKTKPLWVRHAEHDPRPLHDHRYGPCDLPPHPTREAADTRCRWEHPGTLLLGHTCCAGCQRRGCTKEWQGYVRSANRKTRHEARREARRYVAGERAD
;
A
#
# COMPACT_ATOMS: atom_id res chain seq x y z
N MET A 1 -16.58 -11.35 1.16
CA MET A 1 -15.52 -11.42 2.19
C MET A 1 -14.89 -10.03 2.33
N SER A 2 -14.75 -9.52 3.55
CA SER A 2 -14.42 -8.10 3.83
C SER A 2 -13.00 -7.72 3.40
N ARG A 3 -12.85 -6.62 2.65
CA ARG A 3 -11.56 -5.92 2.43
C ARG A 3 -11.09 -5.37 3.78
N THR A 4 -10.32 -6.19 4.49
CA THR A 4 -9.80 -5.97 5.85
C THR A 4 -10.83 -6.30 6.92
N ASP A 5 -10.60 -7.39 7.63
CA ASP A 5 -11.24 -7.59 8.92
C ASP A 5 -10.74 -6.50 9.88
N LYS A 6 -11.59 -5.50 10.10
CA LYS A 6 -11.29 -4.34 10.94
C LYS A 6 -11.24 -4.69 12.43
N THR A 7 -11.58 -5.92 12.80
CA THR A 7 -11.48 -6.39 14.18
C THR A 7 -10.09 -6.93 14.50
N LYS A 8 -9.31 -7.35 13.49
CA LYS A 8 -7.94 -7.81 13.69
C LYS A 8 -7.10 -6.72 14.36
N PRO A 9 -6.34 -7.04 15.43
CA PRO A 9 -5.36 -6.13 16.00
C PRO A 9 -4.35 -5.66 14.95
N LEU A 10 -3.80 -4.46 15.11
CA LEU A 10 -2.88 -3.86 14.13
C LEU A 10 -1.65 -4.75 13.87
N TRP A 11 -1.11 -5.40 14.90
CA TRP A 11 0.06 -6.28 14.78
C TRP A 11 -0.22 -7.52 13.90
N VAL A 12 -1.45 -8.06 13.94
CA VAL A 12 -1.86 -9.18 13.08
C VAL A 12 -1.89 -8.73 11.63
N ARG A 13 -2.50 -7.58 11.37
CA ARG A 13 -2.54 -7.02 10.00
C ARG A 13 -1.15 -6.69 9.49
N HIS A 14 -0.30 -6.17 10.37
CA HIS A 14 1.08 -5.89 10.04
C HIS A 14 1.83 -7.16 9.62
N ALA A 15 1.67 -8.27 10.34
CA ALA A 15 2.24 -9.56 9.95
C ALA A 15 1.67 -10.12 8.63
N GLU A 16 0.40 -9.87 8.32
CA GLU A 16 -0.25 -10.28 7.05
C GLU A 16 0.21 -9.46 5.82
N HIS A 17 1.01 -8.42 6.03
CA HIS A 17 1.44 -7.47 4.99
C HIS A 17 2.95 -7.44 4.79
N ASP A 18 3.63 -8.56 5.06
CA ASP A 18 5.06 -8.79 4.78
C ASP A 18 5.94 -7.60 5.19
N PRO A 19 5.94 -7.26 6.49
CA PRO A 19 6.63 -6.07 6.95
C PRO A 19 8.13 -6.21 6.81
N ARG A 20 8.82 -5.08 6.65
CA ARG A 20 10.25 -5.11 6.36
C ARG A 20 11.06 -5.39 7.63
N PRO A 21 12.09 -6.25 7.57
CA PRO A 21 13.04 -6.39 8.67
C PRO A 21 13.99 -5.19 8.69
N LEU A 22 14.23 -4.64 9.88
CA LEU A 22 15.17 -3.56 10.14
C LEU A 22 16.34 -4.12 10.96
N HIS A 23 17.47 -4.33 10.31
CA HIS A 23 18.65 -4.95 10.90
C HIS A 23 19.62 -3.93 11.50
N ASP A 24 20.14 -4.22 12.69
CA ASP A 24 21.24 -3.49 13.33
C ASP A 24 22.29 -4.45 13.91
N HIS A 25 23.29 -4.78 13.06
CA HIS A 25 24.34 -5.73 13.37
C HIS A 25 25.62 -5.09 13.93
N ARG A 26 25.58 -3.81 14.33
CA ARG A 26 26.79 -3.09 14.80
C ARG A 26 27.50 -3.79 15.96
N TYR A 27 26.76 -4.50 16.81
CA TYR A 27 27.27 -5.13 18.02
C TYR A 27 26.94 -6.62 18.12
N GLY A 28 27.05 -7.37 17.01
CA GLY A 28 26.98 -8.83 17.02
C GLY A 28 25.91 -9.43 16.09
N PRO A 29 25.56 -10.71 16.29
CA PRO A 29 24.70 -11.45 15.37
C PRO A 29 23.27 -10.89 15.33
N CYS A 30 22.53 -11.28 14.30
CA CYS A 30 21.13 -10.92 14.13
C CYS A 30 20.29 -11.53 15.26
N ASP A 31 19.57 -10.67 15.97
CA ASP A 31 18.64 -11.01 17.05
C ASP A 31 17.17 -10.80 16.62
N LEU A 32 16.91 -10.73 15.31
CA LEU A 32 15.56 -10.52 14.77
C LEU A 32 14.67 -11.75 15.03
N PRO A 33 13.50 -11.59 15.67
CA PRO A 33 12.51 -12.65 15.77
C PRO A 33 12.03 -13.12 14.39
N PRO A 34 11.71 -14.42 14.19
CA PRO A 34 11.36 -14.96 12.87
C PRO A 34 10.11 -14.33 12.26
N HIS A 35 9.19 -13.81 13.09
CA HIS A 35 7.97 -13.13 12.66
C HIS A 35 7.69 -11.90 13.54
N PRO A 36 6.94 -10.91 13.03
CA PRO A 36 6.47 -9.78 13.83
C PRO A 36 5.62 -10.26 15.00
N THR A 37 5.96 -9.78 16.20
CA THR A 37 5.25 -10.09 17.43
C THR A 37 4.32 -8.95 17.83
N ARG A 38 3.39 -9.23 18.76
CA ARG A 38 2.49 -8.20 19.32
C ARG A 38 3.27 -7.10 20.05
N GLU A 39 4.25 -7.51 20.82
CA GLU A 39 5.12 -6.63 21.61
C GLU A 39 6.40 -6.37 20.82
N ALA A 40 6.94 -5.15 20.93
CA ALA A 40 8.26 -4.86 20.41
C ALA A 40 9.27 -5.69 21.21
N ALA A 41 10.03 -6.51 20.50
CA ALA A 41 11.16 -7.20 21.10
C ALA A 41 12.21 -6.16 21.52
N ASP A 42 12.81 -6.35 22.70
CA ASP A 42 13.97 -5.56 23.16
C ASP A 42 15.25 -6.05 22.46
N THR A 43 15.19 -6.05 21.13
CA THR A 43 16.24 -6.51 20.22
C THR A 43 16.66 -5.37 19.31
N ARG A 44 17.90 -5.40 18.84
CA ARG A 44 18.43 -4.37 17.95
C ARG A 44 17.82 -4.49 16.57
N CYS A 45 17.80 -5.71 16.04
CA CYS A 45 17.06 -6.03 14.84
C CYS A 45 15.58 -6.16 15.18
N ARG A 46 14.73 -5.46 14.44
CA ARG A 46 13.29 -5.42 14.69
C ARG A 46 12.51 -5.41 13.38
N TRP A 47 11.24 -5.74 13.47
CA TRP A 47 10.31 -5.51 12.36
C TRP A 47 9.97 -4.02 12.29
N GLU A 48 9.65 -3.55 11.08
CA GLU A 48 9.12 -2.19 10.88
C GLU A 48 7.93 -1.93 11.83
N HIS A 49 7.73 -0.68 12.26
CA HIS A 49 6.64 -0.39 13.21
C HIS A 49 5.26 -0.68 12.60
N PRO A 50 4.30 -1.32 13.31
CA PRO A 50 2.97 -1.66 12.75
C PRO A 50 2.19 -0.49 12.14
N GLY A 51 2.47 0.74 12.59
CA GLY A 51 1.89 1.97 12.03
C GLY A 51 2.28 2.26 10.58
N THR A 52 3.38 1.71 10.05
CA THR A 52 3.77 1.90 8.64
C THR A 52 2.75 1.30 7.69
N LEU A 53 2.00 0.29 8.13
CA LEU A 53 0.88 -0.29 7.40
C LEU A 53 -0.15 0.75 6.97
N LEU A 54 -0.41 1.76 7.81
CA LEU A 54 -1.42 2.80 7.58
C LEU A 54 -0.97 3.82 6.53
N LEU A 55 0.34 3.92 6.30
CA LEU A 55 0.99 4.86 5.39
C LEU A 55 1.44 4.19 4.08
N GLY A 56 1.42 2.86 4.01
CA GLY A 56 1.82 2.11 2.82
C GLY A 56 0.74 2.04 1.74
N HIS A 57 1.03 1.28 0.68
CA HIS A 57 0.06 0.98 -0.39
C HIS A 57 -0.66 -0.36 -0.16
N THR A 58 -1.04 -0.65 1.09
CA THR A 58 -1.69 -1.92 1.48
C THR A 58 -3.21 -1.78 1.51
N CYS A 59 -3.94 -2.90 1.57
CA CYS A 59 -5.39 -2.86 1.70
C CYS A 59 -5.88 -2.27 3.04
N CYS A 60 -4.99 -2.19 4.04
CA CYS A 60 -5.25 -1.59 5.35
C CYS A 60 -4.93 -0.09 5.40
N ALA A 61 -4.30 0.48 4.37
CA ALA A 61 -3.87 1.86 4.37
C ALA A 61 -5.03 2.86 4.25
N GLY A 62 -4.84 4.05 4.82
CA GLY A 62 -5.75 5.18 4.68
C GLY A 62 -7.09 5.05 5.42
N CYS A 63 -7.96 6.05 5.21
CA CYS A 63 -9.26 6.11 5.83
C CYS A 63 -10.23 5.08 5.22
N GLN A 64 -10.58 4.06 6.01
CA GLN A 64 -11.50 2.99 5.61
C GLN A 64 -12.99 3.32 5.86
N ARG A 65 -13.32 4.59 6.17
CA ARG A 65 -14.72 5.02 6.27
C ARG A 65 -15.31 5.11 4.87
N ARG A 66 -16.59 4.76 4.74
CA ARG A 66 -17.30 4.74 3.44
C ARG A 66 -17.17 6.05 2.66
N GLY A 67 -17.21 7.20 3.34
CA GLY A 67 -17.04 8.53 2.73
C GLY A 67 -15.68 8.68 2.04
N CYS A 68 -14.59 8.46 2.78
CA CYS A 68 -13.22 8.50 2.27
C CYS A 68 -13.01 7.58 1.07
N THR A 69 -13.52 6.35 1.15
CA THR A 69 -13.42 5.39 0.03
C THR A 69 -14.19 5.86 -1.20
N LYS A 70 -15.40 6.44 -1.01
CA LYS A 70 -16.22 6.94 -2.10
C LYS A 70 -15.56 8.13 -2.81
N GLU A 71 -14.99 9.06 -2.05
CA GLU A 71 -14.22 10.18 -2.62
C GLU A 71 -13.01 9.67 -3.41
N TRP A 72 -12.21 8.77 -2.83
CA TRP A 72 -11.07 8.18 -3.52
C TRP A 72 -11.47 7.50 -4.84
N GLN A 73 -12.54 6.71 -4.82
CA GLN A 73 -13.09 6.11 -6.04
C GLN A 73 -13.54 7.17 -7.04
N GLY A 74 -14.08 8.30 -6.59
CA GLY A 74 -14.42 9.45 -7.42
C GLY A 74 -13.19 10.01 -8.14
N TYR A 75 -12.11 10.27 -7.41
CA TYR A 75 -10.84 10.75 -7.97
C TYR A 75 -10.26 9.77 -8.99
N VAL A 76 -10.18 8.48 -8.66
CA VAL A 76 -9.66 7.43 -9.56
C VAL A 76 -10.51 7.35 -10.84
N ARG A 77 -11.84 7.35 -10.73
CA ARG A 77 -12.72 7.31 -11.91
C ARG A 77 -12.58 8.54 -12.80
N SER A 78 -12.41 9.71 -12.20
CA SER A 78 -12.17 10.97 -12.92
C SER A 78 -10.85 10.93 -13.69
N ALA A 79 -9.76 10.52 -13.04
CA ALA A 79 -8.45 10.35 -13.67
C ALA A 79 -8.53 9.36 -14.85
N ASN A 80 -9.10 8.18 -14.63
CA ASN A 80 -9.27 7.17 -15.67
C ASN A 80 -10.14 7.66 -16.84
N ARG A 81 -11.10 8.54 -16.59
CA ARG A 81 -11.90 9.17 -17.65
C ARG A 81 -11.03 10.10 -18.51
N LYS A 82 -10.17 10.91 -17.91
CA LYS A 82 -9.23 11.79 -18.62
C LYS A 82 -8.26 10.97 -19.46
N THR A 83 -7.61 9.96 -18.88
CA THR A 83 -6.68 9.07 -19.60
C THR A 83 -7.35 8.39 -20.79
N ARG A 84 -8.57 7.87 -20.64
CA ARG A 84 -9.31 7.27 -21.77
C ARG A 84 -9.66 8.28 -22.84
N HIS A 85 -9.96 9.52 -22.47
CA HIS A 85 -10.25 10.58 -23.43
C HIS A 85 -9.00 10.95 -24.24
N GLU A 86 -7.87 11.13 -23.56
CA GLU A 86 -6.56 11.39 -24.18
C GLU A 86 -6.17 10.27 -25.14
N ALA A 87 -6.24 9.01 -24.69
CA ALA A 87 -5.95 7.84 -25.52
C ALA A 87 -6.84 7.77 -26.77
N ARG A 88 -8.15 8.05 -26.64
CA ARG A 88 -9.06 8.10 -27.80
C ARG A 88 -8.70 9.23 -28.76
N ARG A 89 -8.29 10.38 -28.25
CA ARG A 89 -7.90 11.53 -29.06
C ARG A 89 -6.61 11.22 -29.82
N GLU A 90 -5.63 10.60 -29.16
CA GLU A 90 -4.39 10.15 -29.77
C GLU A 90 -4.64 9.11 -30.86
N ALA A 91 -5.46 8.09 -30.58
CA ALA A 91 -5.85 7.09 -31.57
C ALA A 91 -6.53 7.71 -32.81
N ARG A 92 -7.39 8.73 -32.61
CA ARG A 92 -8.00 9.46 -33.74
C ARG A 92 -6.98 10.20 -34.59
N ARG A 93 -5.99 10.85 -33.96
CA ARG A 93 -4.91 11.55 -34.67
C ARG A 93 -4.05 10.59 -35.48
N TYR A 94 -3.74 9.43 -34.91
CA TYR A 94 -3.02 8.36 -35.61
C TYR A 94 -3.78 7.90 -36.86
N VAL A 95 -5.07 7.58 -36.72
CA VAL A 95 -5.91 7.16 -37.86
C VAL A 95 -6.06 8.26 -38.91
N ALA A 96 -6.10 9.53 -38.50
CA ALA A 96 -6.16 10.68 -39.41
C ALA A 96 -4.82 11.01 -40.09
N GLY A 97 -3.73 10.29 -39.78
CA GLY A 97 -2.39 10.56 -40.30
C GLY A 97 -1.71 11.80 -39.71
N GLU A 98 -2.28 12.40 -38.66
CA GLU A 98 -1.75 13.59 -37.98
C GLU A 98 -0.64 13.26 -36.97
N ARG A 99 -0.34 11.98 -36.76
CA ARG A 99 0.72 11.50 -35.88
C ARG A 99 1.37 10.26 -36.49
N ALA A 100 2.67 10.34 -36.78
CA ALA A 100 3.49 9.19 -37.16
C ALA A 100 3.95 8.43 -35.91
N ASP A 101 4.30 7.15 -36.08
CA ASP A 101 4.80 6.24 -35.04
C ASP A 101 6.07 6.76 -34.33
#